data_AF-A0A956V384-F1
#
_entry.id   AF-A0A956V384-F1
#
_cell.length_a   1.000
_cell.length_b   1.000
_cell.length_c   1.000
_cell.angle_alpha   90.00
_cell.angle_beta   90.00
_cell.angle_gamma   90.00
#
_symmetry.space_group_name_H-M   'P 1'
#
loop_
_entity.id
_entity.type
_entity.pdbx_description
1 polymer ?
#
loop_
_entity_poly.entity_id
_entity_poly.type
_entity_poly.pdbx_seq_one_letter_code
_entity_poly.pdbx_strand_id
1 'polypeptide(L)' 'MITLKNKDTSETIGEITEAQLQFLRDQLEEESLEDNNYWLNRAMLEVLREQGADAELLKLLESAMASKDDIEIEW' A
#
# COMPACT_ATOMS: atom_id res chain seq x y z
N MET A 1 -7.79 7.49 -10.56
CA MET A 1 -7.89 7.35 -9.10
C MET A 1 -8.29 5.92 -8.82
N ILE A 2 -7.60 5.28 -7.89
CA ILE A 2 -7.77 3.87 -7.52
C ILE A 2 -8.06 3.83 -6.03
N THR A 3 -9.09 3.11 -5.60
CA THR A 3 -9.47 3.04 -4.19
C THR A 3 -8.73 1.89 -3.51
N LEU A 4 -7.93 2.21 -2.48
CA LEU A 4 -7.36 1.20 -1.60
C LEU A 4 -8.34 0.83 -0.49
N LYS A 5 -8.42 -0.47 -0.20
CA LYS A 5 -9.16 -1.02 0.94
C LYS A 5 -8.25 -1.88 1.79
N ASN A 6 -8.58 -1.96 3.07
CA ASN A 6 -8.05 -3.00 3.93
C ASN A 6 -8.73 -4.32 3.54
N LYS A 7 -7.95 -5.33 3.15
CA LYS A 7 -8.49 -6.61 2.66
C LYS A 7 -9.24 -7.38 3.76
N ASP A 8 -8.79 -7.28 5.01
CA ASP A 8 -9.41 -7.98 6.15
C ASP A 8 -10.74 -7.36 6.57
N THR A 9 -10.83 -6.03 6.57
CA THR A 9 -11.99 -5.30 7.10
C THR A 9 -12.92 -4.76 6.01
N SER A 10 -12.48 -4.78 4.75
CA SER A 10 -13.12 -4.11 3.61
C SER A 10 -13.29 -2.60 3.78
N GLU A 11 -12.67 -2.00 4.79
CA GLU A 11 -12.73 -0.55 5.03
C GLU A 11 -11.91 0.19 3.98
N THR A 12 -12.47 1.27 3.45
CA THR A 12 -11.75 2.16 2.54
C THR A 12 -10.61 2.84 3.29
N ILE A 13 -9.40 2.66 2.79
CA ILE A 13 -8.20 3.36 3.28
C ILE A 13 -8.15 4.76 2.69
N GLY A 14 -8.34 4.86 1.37
CA GLY A 14 -8.36 6.12 0.63
C GLY A 14 -8.17 5.90 -0.86
N GLU A 15 -7.82 6.96 -1.59
CA GLU A 15 -7.55 6.89 -3.02
C GLU A 15 -6.08 7.17 -3.32
N ILE A 16 -5.54 6.44 -4.29
CA ILE A 16 -4.21 6.65 -4.84
C ILE A 16 -4.28 6.94 -6.34
N THR A 17 -3.22 7.54 -6.86
CA THR A 17 -3.01 7.77 -8.29
C THR A 17 -2.47 6.53 -8.98
N GLU A 18 -2.58 6.47 -10.31
CA GLU A 18 -1.96 5.40 -11.11
C GLU A 18 -0.44 5.37 -10.94
N ALA A 19 0.21 6.54 -10.79
CA ALA A 19 1.65 6.62 -10.56
C ALA A 19 2.06 6.04 -9.20
N GLN A 20 1.26 6.28 -8.14
CA GLN A 20 1.49 5.68 -6.83
C GLN A 20 1.28 4.16 -6.87
N LEU A 21 0.26 3.65 -7.58
CA LEU A 21 0.09 2.21 -7.77
C LEU A 21 1.26 1.61 -8.57
N GLN A 22 1.68 2.26 -9.65
CA GLN A 22 2.82 1.79 -10.43
C GLN A 22 4.10 1.75 -9.58
N PHE A 23 4.32 2.74 -8.73
CA PHE A 23 5.43 2.72 -7.77
C PHE A 23 5.35 1.51 -6.84
N LEU A 24 4.17 1.19 -6.29
CA LEU A 24 4.00 -0.02 -5.47
C LEU A 24 4.34 -1.29 -6.25
N ARG A 25 3.88 -1.41 -7.50
CA ARG A 25 4.23 -2.54 -8.39
C ARG A 25 5.71 -2.65 -8.70
N ASP A 26 6.38 -1.52 -8.85
CA ASP A 26 7.82 -1.49 -9.13
C ASP A 26 8.65 -1.88 -7.90
N GLN A 27 8.12 -1.68 -6.69
CA GLN A 27 8.83 -1.93 -5.43
C GLN A 27 8.44 -3.23 -4.72
N LEU A 28 7.24 -3.76 -4.98
CA LEU A 28 6.69 -4.92 -4.28
C LEU A 28 6.52 -6.08 -5.25
N GLU A 29 6.85 -7.28 -4.79
CA GLU A 29 6.70 -8.50 -5.58
C GLU A 29 5.20 -8.90 -5.62
N GLU A 30 4.65 -9.00 -6.84
CA GLU A 30 3.34 -9.60 -7.07
C GLU A 30 3.51 -11.13 -7.19
N GLU A 31 2.71 -11.92 -6.48
CA GLU A 31 2.74 -13.38 -6.63
C GLU A 31 2.14 -13.83 -7.98
N SER A 32 1.24 -13.02 -8.55
CA SER A 32 0.61 -13.20 -9.87
C SER A 32 0.30 -11.85 -10.53
N LEU A 33 0.29 -11.83 -11.86
CA LEU A 33 -0.17 -10.68 -12.66
C LEU A 33 -1.65 -10.33 -12.45
N GLU A 34 -2.41 -11.23 -11.82
CA GLU A 34 -3.82 -11.05 -11.50
C GLU A 34 -4.03 -10.55 -10.06
N ASP A 35 -2.99 -10.50 -9.23
CA ASP A 35 -3.11 -10.05 -7.85
C ASP A 35 -3.34 -8.54 -7.80
N ASN A 36 -4.34 -8.16 -7.01
CA ASN A 36 -4.66 -6.77 -6.72
C ASN A 36 -4.52 -6.50 -5.22
N ASN A 37 -3.55 -7.13 -4.57
CA ASN A 37 -3.30 -6.95 -3.15
C ASN A 37 -1.81 -7.00 -2.81
N TYR A 38 -1.47 -6.40 -1.68
CA TYR A 38 -0.15 -6.51 -1.07
C TYR A 38 -0.26 -6.64 0.45
N TRP A 39 0.50 -7.56 1.01
CA TRP A 39 0.81 -7.55 2.44
C TRP A 39 1.98 -6.61 2.71
N LEU A 40 1.83 -5.73 3.69
CA LEU A 40 2.80 -4.71 4.06
C LEU A 40 3.04 -4.74 5.57
N ASN A 41 4.28 -4.49 5.98
CA ASN A 41 4.63 -4.25 7.38
C ASN A 41 5.37 -2.92 7.55
N ARG A 42 5.63 -2.54 8.81
CA ARG A 42 6.35 -1.29 9.13
C ARG A 42 7.73 -1.18 8.50
N ALA A 43 8.49 -2.28 8.43
CA ALA A 43 9.83 -2.26 7.84
C ALA A 43 9.76 -2.00 6.33
N MET A 44 8.75 -2.55 5.64
CA MET A 44 8.53 -2.30 4.22
C MET A 44 8.16 -0.83 3.97
N LEU A 45 7.38 -0.18 4.83
CA LEU A 45 7.11 1.26 4.68
C LEU A 45 8.37 2.13 4.75
N GLU A 46 9.32 1.79 5.62
CA GLU A 46 10.60 2.51 5.67
C GLU A 46 11.43 2.26 4.41
N VAL A 47 11.44 1.03 3.87
CA VAL A 47 12.08 0.75 2.57
C VAL A 47 11.43 1.59 1.46
N LEU A 48 10.10 1.63 1.38
CA LEU A 48 9.40 2.44 0.38
C LEU A 48 9.76 3.93 0.51
N ARG A 49 9.88 4.44 1.75
CA ARG A 49 10.33 5.82 2.02
C ARG A 49 11.73 6.07 1.47
N GLU A 50 12.67 5.15 1.72
CA GLU A 50 14.04 5.25 1.20
C GLU A 50 14.10 5.18 -0.33
N GLN A 51 13.18 4.44 -0.95
CA GLN A 51 13.05 4.33 -2.41
C GLN A 51 12.31 5.52 -3.06
N GLY A 52 11.94 6.53 -2.27
CA GLY A 52 11.33 7.75 -2.78
C GLY A 52 9.83 7.66 -3.01
N ALA A 53 9.14 6.83 -2.22
CA ALA A 53 7.68 6.80 -2.22
C ALA A 53 7.09 8.20 -2.00
N ASP A 54 5.98 8.45 -2.67
CA ASP A 54 5.22 9.68 -2.51
C ASP A 54 4.76 9.86 -1.05
N ALA A 55 4.86 11.09 -0.55
CA ALA A 55 4.59 11.39 0.85
C ALA A 55 3.11 11.20 1.24
N GLU A 56 2.17 11.43 0.31
CA GLU A 56 0.75 11.20 0.56
C GLU A 56 0.44 9.70 0.60
N LEU A 57 1.07 8.90 -0.28
CA LEU A 57 0.98 7.45 -0.25
C LEU A 57 1.49 6.88 1.09
N LEU A 58 2.70 7.29 1.53
CA LEU A 58 3.26 6.83 2.81
C LEU A 58 2.34 7.17 3.98
N LYS A 59 1.88 8.43 4.05
CA LYS A 59 0.97 8.87 5.11
C LYS A 59 -0.33 8.07 5.12
N LEU A 60 -0.86 7.74 3.94
CA LEU A 60 -2.07 6.95 3.79
C LEU A 60 -1.87 5.53 4.35
N LEU A 61 -0.80 4.85 3.95
CA LEU A 61 -0.47 3.49 4.39
C LEU A 61 -0.14 3.44 5.90
N GLU A 62 0.62 4.41 6.41
CA GLU A 62 0.91 4.54 7.83
C GLU A 62 -0.36 4.72 8.66
N SER A 63 -1.29 5.55 8.19
CA SER A 63 -2.58 5.78 8.84
C SER A 63 -3.45 4.52 8.82
N ALA A 64 -3.45 3.79 7.70
CA ALA A 64 -4.20 2.54 7.55
C ALA A 64 -3.73 1.45 8.52
N MET A 65 -2.42 1.35 8.76
CA MET A 65 -1.87 0.42 9.74
C MET A 65 -2.23 0.80 11.19
N ALA A 66 -2.54 2.08 11.48
CA ALA A 66 -2.87 2.57 12.82
C ALA A 66 -1.88 2.06 13.91
N SER A 67 -2.30 1.18 14.81
CA SER A 67 -1.45 0.54 15.83
C SER A 67 -1.03 -0.89 15.51
N LYS A 68 -1.36 -1.42 14.32
CA LYS A 68 -0.97 -2.75 13.84
C LYS A 68 0.45 -2.73 13.27
N ASP A 69 1.12 -3.87 13.29
CA ASP A 69 2.47 -4.04 12.72
C ASP A 69 2.45 -4.31 11.20
N ASP A 70 1.31 -4.77 10.70
CA ASP A 70 1.08 -5.09 9.30
C ASP A 70 -0.37 -4.77 8.85
N ILE A 71 -0.54 -4.81 7.52
CA ILE A 71 -1.83 -4.67 6.84
C ILE A 71 -1.75 -5.39 5.49
N GLU A 72 -2.86 -5.98 5.06
CA GLU A 72 -3.04 -6.37 3.67
C GLU A 72 -3.99 -5.37 2.99
N ILE A 73 -3.52 -4.77 1.89
CA ILE A 73 -4.28 -3.81 1.11
C ILE A 73 -4.74 -4.44 -0.20
N GLU A 74 -5.88 -4.03 -0.71
CA GLU A 74 -6.38 -4.41 -2.03
C GLU A 74 -6.96 -3.22 -2.81
N TRP A 75 -7.03 -3.34 -4.14
CA TRP A 75 -7.56 -2.31 -5.04
C TRP A 75 -8.46 -2.85 -6.16
#